data_AF-A0A0J6FUB7-F1
#
_entry.id   AF-A0A0J6FUB7-F1
#
_cell.length_a   1.000
_cell.length_b   1.000
_cell.length_c   1.000
_cell.angle_alpha   90.00
_cell.angle_beta   90.00
_cell.angle_gamma   90.00
#
_symmetry.space_group_name_H-M   'P 1'
#
loop_
_entity.id
_entity.type
_entity.pdbx_description
1 polymer ?
#
loop_
_entity_poly.entity_id
_entity_poly.type
_entity_poly.pdbx_seq_one_letter_code
_entity_poly.pdbx_strand_id
1 'polypeptide(L)'
;MLSGFIGSSEPFGIDDFMFIVVIMAYTAFGTLIFGIPVSLLSDWVSNKLSSYRFIIAVFIHLSLAVATYFVIEDLSVVAVGAAVFFFTAEEWQNRKLRKFQTKSFISNTLFVIVLFAGVWGFYQLDLEQKTDMQYLIPKGYEGVIVVKYNQEEEPPLVKEKGKKVIQVSKEELEYTSVEDRIEYGVAKTSSDEPKGMINDEFYYVTSDGERTRIDDSCIYRSQSGSIHFDGKEGQSYEVHHVTNTNCGDQFSITGNPLYSDQEYEVIEHLFSDFYKY
;
A
#
# COMPACT_ATOMS: atom_id res chain seq x y z
N MET A 1 4.56 8.81 -3.33
CA MET A 1 5.13 9.75 -2.35
C MET A 1 6.28 10.64 -2.86
N LEU A 2 6.79 10.49 -4.10
CA LEU A 2 7.90 11.32 -4.62
C LEU A 2 7.48 12.37 -5.68
N SER A 3 6.20 12.45 -6.05
CA SER A 3 5.71 13.32 -7.12
C SER A 3 5.51 14.79 -6.74
N GLY A 4 5.60 15.15 -5.45
CA GLY A 4 5.35 16.52 -4.97
C GLY A 4 6.54 17.49 -5.05
N PHE A 5 7.74 17.02 -5.38
CA PHE A 5 8.97 17.80 -5.14
C PHE A 5 9.49 18.63 -6.34
N ILE A 6 8.81 18.60 -7.49
CA ILE A 6 9.26 19.31 -8.69
C ILE A 6 8.11 20.16 -9.21
N GLY A 7 7.80 21.30 -8.58
CA GLY A 7 6.81 22.18 -9.20
C GLY A 7 6.36 23.46 -8.52
N SER A 8 6.50 23.66 -7.21
CA SER A 8 6.01 24.89 -6.57
C SER A 8 7.14 25.78 -6.08
N SER A 9 7.18 27.00 -6.59
CA SER A 9 8.05 28.09 -6.14
C SER A 9 7.54 28.72 -4.84
N GLU A 10 7.08 27.92 -3.88
CA GLU A 10 6.64 28.42 -2.58
C GLU A 10 7.84 28.58 -1.63
N PRO A 11 7.87 29.64 -0.82
CA PRO A 11 8.95 29.87 0.13
C PRO A 11 8.95 28.75 1.19
N PHE A 12 10.15 28.22 1.46
CA PHE A 12 10.40 27.14 2.41
C PHE A 12 9.67 27.38 3.74
N GLY A 13 8.65 26.56 4.03
CA GLY A 13 7.82 26.71 5.22
C GLY A 13 8.50 26.24 6.50
N ILE A 14 7.97 26.63 7.66
CA ILE A 14 8.42 26.09 8.96
C ILE A 14 8.20 24.57 9.01
N ASP A 15 7.13 24.08 8.37
CA ASP A 15 6.81 22.65 8.31
C ASP A 15 7.84 21.87 7.47
N ASP A 16 8.30 22.43 6.34
CA ASP A 16 9.35 21.84 5.52
C ASP A 16 10.69 21.79 6.28
N PHE A 17 11.00 22.83 7.04
CA PHE A 17 12.19 22.88 7.87
C PHE A 17 12.15 21.82 8.97
N MET A 18 11.03 21.70 9.69
CA MET A 18 10.85 20.70 10.73
C MET A 18 10.93 19.28 10.16
N PHE A 19 10.34 19.05 9.00
CA PHE A 19 10.44 17.78 8.28
C PHE A 19 11.90 17.41 7.95
N ILE A 20 12.70 18.35 7.44
CA ILE A 20 14.14 18.14 7.20
C ILE A 20 14.87 17.81 8.49
N VAL A 21 14.63 18.56 9.57
CA VAL A 21 15.28 18.33 10.87
C VAL A 21 14.98 16.92 11.37
N VAL A 22 13.73 16.46 11.23
CA VAL A 22 13.32 15.11 11.59
C VAL A 22 14.06 14.06 10.76
N ILE A 23 14.12 14.21 9.43
CA ILE A 23 14.88 13.31 8.55
C ILE A 23 16.36 13.25 8.95
N MET A 24 16.97 14.41 9.20
CA MET A 24 18.37 14.49 9.61
C MET A 24 18.60 13.79 10.95
N ALA A 25 17.70 13.97 11.93
CA ALA A 25 17.78 13.32 13.23
C ALA A 25 17.69 11.79 13.11
N TYR A 26 16.72 11.28 12.33
CA TYR A 26 16.59 9.84 12.08
C TYR A 26 17.81 9.27 11.33
N THR A 27 18.31 9.99 10.34
CA THR A 27 19.51 9.57 9.57
C THR A 27 20.74 9.54 10.47
N ALA A 28 20.93 10.54 11.32
CA ALA A 28 22.03 10.59 12.28
C ALA A 28 21.92 9.45 13.30
N PHE A 29 20.72 9.21 13.83
CA PHE A 29 20.46 8.14 14.79
C PHE A 29 20.74 6.75 14.18
N GLY A 30 20.22 6.48 12.99
CA GLY A 30 20.48 5.23 12.26
C GLY A 30 21.97 5.05 11.94
N THR A 31 22.67 6.12 11.57
CA THR A 31 24.12 6.08 11.34
C THR A 31 24.90 5.74 12.61
N LEU A 32 24.55 6.36 13.75
CA LEU A 32 25.24 6.15 15.03
C LEU A 32 25.00 4.75 15.59
N ILE A 33 23.76 4.26 15.54
CA ILE A 33 23.38 2.97 16.15
C ILE A 33 23.69 1.79 15.24
N PHE A 34 23.56 1.96 13.92
CA PHE A 34 23.71 0.87 12.97
C PHE A 34 24.92 1.07 12.07
N GLY A 35 25.03 2.19 11.37
CA GLY A 35 26.10 2.43 10.39
C GLY A 35 27.50 2.25 10.97
N ILE A 36 27.84 3.01 12.03
CA ILE A 36 29.18 2.99 12.64
C ILE A 36 29.52 1.60 13.22
N PRO A 37 28.67 0.96 14.04
CA PRO A 37 28.97 -0.38 14.56
C PRO A 37 29.16 -1.43 13.47
N VAL A 38 28.35 -1.38 12.40
CA VAL A 38 28.46 -2.30 11.26
C VAL A 38 29.77 -2.11 10.52
N SER A 39 30.17 -0.86 10.23
CA SER A 39 31.46 -0.57 9.58
C SER A 39 32.65 -1.00 10.45
N LEU A 40 32.62 -0.73 11.76
CA LEU A 40 33.67 -1.18 12.69
C LEU A 40 33.78 -2.72 12.74
N LEU A 41 32.64 -3.41 12.78
CA LEU A 41 32.59 -4.87 12.73
C LEU A 41 33.14 -5.39 11.40
N SER A 42 32.72 -4.80 10.29
CA SER A 42 33.20 -5.11 8.94
C SER A 42 34.72 -5.00 8.84
N ASP A 43 35.30 -3.88 9.28
CA ASP A 43 36.75 -3.67 9.29
C ASP A 43 37.46 -4.67 10.22
N TRP A 44 36.93 -4.93 11.41
CA TRP A 44 37.54 -5.88 12.36
C TRP A 44 37.59 -7.30 11.79
N VAL A 45 36.50 -7.80 11.20
CA VAL A 45 36.45 -9.15 10.62
C VAL A 45 37.30 -9.21 9.35
N SER A 46 37.14 -8.23 8.46
CA SER A 46 37.76 -8.25 7.14
C SER A 46 39.29 -8.10 7.20
N ASN A 47 39.82 -7.38 8.18
CA ASN A 47 41.27 -7.23 8.40
C ASN A 47 41.95 -8.53 8.85
N LYS A 48 41.23 -9.44 9.53
CA LYS A 48 41.76 -10.77 9.86
C LYS A 48 41.90 -11.68 8.64
N LEU A 49 41.13 -11.41 7.59
CA LEU A 49 41.03 -12.25 6.39
C LEU A 49 41.41 -11.43 5.15
N SER A 50 42.65 -10.96 5.14
CA SER A 50 43.19 -9.97 4.19
C SER A 50 43.00 -10.30 2.70
N SER A 51 42.91 -11.59 2.35
CA SER A 51 42.69 -12.08 0.98
C SER A 51 41.24 -11.95 0.50
N TYR A 52 40.27 -11.91 1.43
CA TYR A 52 38.83 -11.84 1.14
C TYR A 52 38.16 -10.59 1.73
N ARG A 53 38.96 -9.61 2.18
CA ARG A 53 38.50 -8.41 2.88
C ARG A 53 37.26 -7.77 2.25
N PHE A 54 37.32 -7.54 0.94
CA PHE A 54 36.24 -6.91 0.19
C PHE A 54 34.93 -7.72 0.23
N ILE A 55 35.01 -9.02 -0.05
CA ILE A 55 33.84 -9.91 -0.08
C ILE A 55 33.20 -9.97 1.31
N ILE A 56 34.02 -10.07 2.35
CA ILE A 56 33.56 -10.11 3.74
C ILE A 56 32.90 -8.79 4.13
N ALA A 57 33.48 -7.65 3.76
CA ALA A 57 32.92 -6.34 4.06
C ALA A 57 31.54 -6.13 3.40
N VAL A 58 31.40 -6.51 2.11
CA VAL A 58 30.11 -6.49 1.40
C VAL A 58 29.11 -7.40 2.09
N PHE A 59 29.51 -8.63 2.41
CA PHE A 59 28.64 -9.61 3.03
C PHE A 59 28.10 -9.12 4.38
N ILE A 60 28.94 -8.53 5.22
CA ILE A 60 28.54 -8.00 6.54
C ILE A 60 27.54 -6.85 6.38
N HIS A 61 27.84 -5.86 5.53
CA HIS A 61 26.93 -4.73 5.31
C HIS A 61 25.59 -5.18 4.72
N LEU A 62 25.62 -6.05 3.72
CA LEU A 62 24.40 -6.48 3.03
C LEU A 62 23.56 -7.42 3.90
N SER A 63 24.16 -8.39 4.60
CA SER A 63 23.42 -9.32 5.45
C SER A 63 22.75 -8.61 6.62
N LEU A 64 23.43 -7.64 7.25
CA LEU A 64 22.82 -6.85 8.33
C LEU A 64 21.76 -5.90 7.79
N ALA A 65 21.94 -5.30 6.61
CA ALA A 65 20.90 -4.49 5.98
C ALA A 65 19.66 -5.32 5.63
N VAL A 66 19.83 -6.50 5.05
CA VAL A 66 18.72 -7.43 4.78
C VAL A 66 18.07 -7.88 6.08
N ALA A 67 18.82 -8.07 7.17
CA ALA A 67 18.22 -8.41 8.47
C ALA A 67 17.26 -7.32 8.98
N THR A 68 17.44 -6.06 8.59
CA THR A 68 16.48 -4.99 8.93
C THR A 68 15.13 -5.14 8.25
N TYR A 69 15.03 -5.90 7.15
CA TYR A 69 13.76 -6.23 6.51
C TYR A 69 12.78 -6.88 7.49
N PHE A 70 13.27 -7.75 8.38
CA PHE A 70 12.43 -8.45 9.37
C PHE A 70 11.98 -7.55 10.54
N VAL A 71 12.47 -6.32 10.63
CA VAL A 71 12.17 -5.37 11.71
C VAL A 71 11.42 -4.15 11.17
N ILE A 72 11.74 -3.72 9.95
CA ILE A 72 11.27 -2.47 9.35
C ILE A 72 10.94 -2.72 7.88
N GLU A 73 9.89 -3.51 7.62
CA GLU A 73 9.48 -3.99 6.29
C GLU A 73 9.49 -2.85 5.23
N ASP A 74 8.79 -1.76 5.52
CA ASP A 74 8.58 -0.63 4.59
C ASP A 74 9.84 0.22 4.31
N LEU A 75 10.84 0.22 5.21
CA LEU A 75 12.06 1.04 5.07
C LEU A 75 13.30 0.21 4.71
N SER A 76 13.13 -1.10 4.54
CA SER A 76 14.20 -2.04 4.21
C SER A 76 14.96 -1.66 2.93
N VAL A 77 14.28 -1.17 1.91
CA VAL A 77 14.88 -0.66 0.66
C VAL A 77 15.85 0.47 0.94
N VAL A 78 15.44 1.42 1.78
CA VAL A 78 16.26 2.57 2.17
C VAL A 78 17.46 2.11 2.98
N ALA A 79 17.27 1.13 3.88
CA ALA A 79 18.35 0.56 4.67
C ALA A 79 19.40 -0.17 3.81
N VAL A 80 18.96 -0.96 2.82
CA VAL A 80 19.86 -1.63 1.87
C VAL A 80 20.60 -0.61 1.00
N GLY A 81 19.91 0.41 0.51
CA GLY A 81 20.53 1.52 -0.24
C GLY A 81 21.59 2.25 0.58
N ALA A 82 21.30 2.55 1.86
CA ALA A 82 22.24 3.17 2.78
C ALA A 82 23.46 2.26 3.03
N ALA A 83 23.25 0.95 3.23
CA ALA A 83 24.35 0.01 3.46
C ALA A 83 25.31 -0.08 2.28
N VAL A 84 24.80 -0.07 1.05
CA VAL A 84 25.64 0.06 -0.15
C VAL A 84 26.40 1.38 -0.13
N PHE A 85 25.72 2.50 0.14
CA PHE A 85 26.37 3.81 0.17
C PHE A 85 27.53 3.82 1.19
N PHE A 86 27.30 3.35 2.41
CA PHE A 86 28.35 3.23 3.44
C PHE A 86 29.50 2.33 2.99
N PHE A 87 29.19 1.14 2.47
CA PHE A 87 30.21 0.23 1.95
C PHE A 87 31.07 0.88 0.85
N THR A 88 30.43 1.55 -0.12
CA THR A 88 31.15 2.19 -1.23
C THR A 88 31.99 3.39 -0.75
N ALA A 89 31.49 4.17 0.20
CA ALA A 89 32.23 5.27 0.83
C ALA A 89 33.44 4.75 1.62
N GLU A 90 33.26 3.69 2.40
CA GLU A 90 34.32 3.04 3.18
C GLU A 90 35.41 2.47 2.27
N GLU A 91 35.02 1.77 1.20
CA GLU A 91 35.99 1.24 0.24
C GLU A 91 36.69 2.36 -0.53
N TRP A 92 35.99 3.46 -0.87
CA TRP A 92 36.63 4.65 -1.45
C TRP A 92 37.70 5.19 -0.50
N GLN A 93 37.38 5.41 0.77
CA GLN A 93 38.32 5.95 1.75
C GLN A 93 39.55 5.06 1.88
N ASN A 94 39.34 3.74 1.91
CA ASN A 94 40.41 2.75 1.99
C ASN A 94 41.28 2.66 0.72
N ARG A 95 40.81 3.13 -0.45
CA ARG A 95 41.65 3.22 -1.67
C ARG A 95 42.82 4.18 -1.51
N LYS A 96 42.63 5.30 -0.80
CA LYS A 96 43.70 6.31 -0.62
C LYS A 96 44.90 5.77 0.16
N LEU A 97 44.72 4.66 0.88
CA LEU A 97 45.73 4.05 1.73
C LEU A 97 46.47 2.87 1.05
N ARG A 98 46.15 2.50 -0.21
CA ARG A 98 46.68 1.26 -0.84
C ARG A 98 47.13 1.42 -2.30
N LYS A 99 48.15 0.63 -2.67
CA LYS A 99 48.62 0.49 -4.07
C LYS A 99 47.54 -0.15 -4.93
N PHE A 100 47.15 0.55 -5.98
CA PHE A 100 46.08 0.16 -6.90
C PHE A 100 46.43 -1.17 -7.62
N GLN A 101 45.59 -2.19 -7.47
CA GLN A 101 45.68 -3.46 -8.22
C GLN A 101 44.44 -3.64 -9.11
N THR A 102 44.60 -3.35 -10.39
CA THR A 102 43.52 -3.25 -11.40
C THR A 102 42.68 -4.53 -11.57
N LYS A 103 43.26 -5.71 -11.35
CA LYS A 103 42.54 -7.00 -11.48
C LYS A 103 41.52 -7.24 -10.35
N SER A 104 41.86 -6.85 -9.12
CA SER A 104 40.96 -6.95 -7.96
C SER A 104 39.79 -5.97 -8.10
N PHE A 105 40.05 -4.78 -8.67
CA PHE A 105 39.06 -3.75 -8.89
C PHE A 105 37.91 -4.18 -9.83
N ILE A 106 38.23 -4.81 -10.97
CA ILE A 106 37.22 -5.24 -11.94
C ILE A 106 36.33 -6.35 -11.34
N SER A 107 36.94 -7.33 -10.69
CA SER A 107 36.21 -8.43 -10.02
C SER A 107 35.27 -7.91 -8.94
N ASN A 108 35.74 -6.98 -8.12
CA ASN A 108 34.98 -6.39 -7.02
C ASN A 108 33.82 -5.52 -7.52
N THR A 109 34.03 -4.76 -8.59
CA THR A 109 32.99 -3.94 -9.21
C THR A 109 31.90 -4.81 -9.83
N LEU A 110 32.29 -5.87 -10.56
CA LEU A 110 31.34 -6.82 -11.14
C LEU A 110 30.49 -7.51 -10.06
N PHE A 111 31.11 -7.89 -8.94
CA PHE A 111 30.40 -8.52 -7.82
C PHE A 111 29.34 -7.59 -7.20
N VAL A 112 29.65 -6.30 -7.00
CA VAL A 112 28.69 -5.31 -6.51
C VAL A 112 27.52 -5.13 -7.48
N ILE A 113 27.79 -5.10 -8.79
CA ILE A 113 26.74 -5.00 -9.82
C ILE A 113 25.80 -6.21 -9.76
N VAL A 114 26.35 -7.43 -9.64
CA VAL A 114 25.56 -8.66 -9.55
C VAL A 114 24.71 -8.68 -8.27
N LEU A 115 25.27 -8.24 -7.14
CA LEU A 115 24.50 -8.12 -5.89
C LEU A 115 23.39 -7.08 -6.00
N PHE A 116 23.66 -5.93 -6.62
CA PHE A 116 22.62 -4.95 -6.91
C PHE A 116 21.51 -5.51 -7.78
N ALA A 117 21.87 -6.24 -8.85
CA ALA A 117 20.88 -6.87 -9.72
C ALA A 117 20.07 -7.95 -8.97
N GLY A 118 20.70 -8.69 -8.05
CA GLY A 118 20.03 -9.69 -7.21
C GLY A 118 19.07 -9.06 -6.20
N VAL A 119 19.50 -8.02 -5.50
CA VAL A 119 18.66 -7.24 -4.58
C VAL A 119 17.51 -6.57 -5.33
N TRP A 120 17.80 -5.93 -6.47
CA TRP A 120 16.78 -5.33 -7.33
C TRP A 120 15.79 -6.38 -7.84
N GLY A 121 16.27 -7.54 -8.29
CA GLY A 121 15.42 -8.66 -8.72
C GLY A 121 14.57 -9.23 -7.60
N PHE A 122 15.09 -9.27 -6.36
CA PHE A 122 14.33 -9.66 -5.18
C PHE A 122 13.22 -8.65 -4.85
N TYR A 123 13.48 -7.34 -5.00
CA TYR A 123 12.44 -6.32 -4.87
C TYR A 123 11.39 -6.36 -6.00
N GLN A 124 11.78 -6.74 -7.23
CA GLN A 124 10.80 -6.97 -8.30
C GLN A 124 9.95 -8.23 -8.05
N LEU A 125 10.42 -9.12 -7.17
CA LEU A 125 9.66 -10.25 -6.66
C LEU A 125 8.80 -9.87 -5.44
N ASP A 126 8.74 -8.59 -5.04
CA ASP A 126 7.71 -8.14 -4.10
C ASP A 126 6.38 -8.61 -4.66
N LEU A 127 5.80 -9.58 -3.96
CA LEU A 127 4.45 -10.03 -4.15
C LEU A 127 3.59 -8.84 -3.72
N GLU A 128 3.44 -7.85 -4.61
CA GLU A 128 2.48 -6.75 -4.43
C GLU A 128 1.18 -7.42 -4.02
N GLN A 129 0.84 -7.30 -2.74
CA GLN A 129 -0.44 -7.80 -2.26
C GLN A 129 -1.48 -6.96 -2.98
N LYS A 130 -2.41 -7.63 -3.65
CA LYS A 130 -3.49 -7.01 -4.42
C LYS A 130 -4.81 -7.35 -3.76
N THR A 131 -5.77 -6.45 -3.91
CA THR A 131 -7.11 -6.66 -3.36
C THR A 131 -7.83 -7.80 -4.08
N ASP A 132 -7.65 -7.90 -5.41
CA ASP A 132 -8.18 -8.94 -6.28
C ASP A 132 -9.69 -9.15 -6.10
N MET A 133 -10.46 -8.05 -6.08
CA MET A 133 -11.93 -8.11 -5.91
C MET A 133 -12.67 -8.04 -7.25
N GLN A 134 -13.85 -8.63 -7.27
CA GLN A 134 -14.85 -8.48 -8.34
C GLN A 134 -16.20 -8.12 -7.75
N TYR A 135 -16.73 -6.96 -8.15
CA TYR A 135 -18.05 -6.49 -7.73
C TYR A 135 -19.09 -6.82 -8.79
N LEU A 136 -20.11 -7.56 -8.40
CA LEU A 136 -21.21 -7.99 -9.25
C LEU A 136 -22.45 -7.15 -8.91
N ILE A 137 -22.70 -6.15 -9.73
CA ILE A 137 -23.71 -5.11 -9.53
C ILE A 137 -24.93 -5.41 -10.40
N PRO A 138 -26.17 -5.35 -9.90
CA PRO A 138 -27.35 -5.56 -10.72
C PRO A 138 -27.39 -4.62 -11.94
N LYS A 139 -27.63 -5.16 -13.14
CA LYS A 139 -27.63 -4.37 -14.37
C LYS A 139 -28.62 -3.20 -14.30
N GLY A 140 -28.12 -2.01 -14.64
CA GLY A 140 -28.91 -0.78 -14.65
C GLY A 140 -29.00 -0.06 -13.30
N TYR A 141 -28.37 -0.59 -12.26
CA TYR A 141 -28.23 0.11 -10.99
C TYR A 141 -27.27 1.31 -11.12
N GLU A 142 -27.65 2.44 -10.54
CA GLU A 142 -26.80 3.62 -10.34
C GLU A 142 -27.04 4.16 -8.93
N GLY A 143 -25.98 4.58 -8.25
CA GLY A 143 -26.05 5.08 -6.87
C GLY A 143 -24.94 4.54 -5.98
N VAL A 144 -25.21 4.55 -4.68
CA VAL A 144 -24.26 4.17 -3.63
C VAL A 144 -24.28 2.67 -3.35
N ILE A 145 -23.11 2.06 -3.32
CA ILE A 145 -22.87 0.68 -2.91
C ILE A 145 -22.08 0.69 -1.61
N VAL A 146 -22.59 -0.01 -0.60
CA VAL A 146 -21.90 -0.21 0.69
C VAL A 146 -21.56 -1.68 0.86
N VAL A 147 -20.29 -1.99 1.13
CA VAL A 147 -19.86 -3.35 1.49
C VAL A 147 -19.52 -3.38 2.96
N LYS A 148 -20.14 -4.30 3.71
CA LYS A 148 -19.87 -4.54 5.13
C LYS A 148 -19.07 -5.81 5.31
N TYR A 149 -17.91 -5.67 5.93
CA TYR A 149 -17.01 -6.77 6.28
C TYR A 149 -17.21 -7.19 7.75
N ASN A 150 -16.63 -8.33 8.11
CA ASN A 150 -16.66 -8.89 9.48
C ASN A 150 -18.07 -9.03 10.07
N GLN A 151 -19.05 -9.40 9.24
CA GLN A 151 -20.40 -9.73 9.66
C GLN A 151 -20.47 -11.24 9.95
N GLU A 152 -20.36 -11.65 11.23
CA GLU A 152 -20.23 -13.05 11.66
C GLU A 152 -21.30 -14.00 11.09
N GLU A 153 -22.52 -13.51 10.90
CA GLU A 153 -23.66 -14.30 10.42
C GLU A 153 -23.73 -14.44 8.89
N GLU A 154 -22.87 -13.73 8.16
CA GLU A 154 -22.89 -13.66 6.70
C GLU A 154 -21.87 -14.62 6.05
N PRO A 155 -22.10 -15.07 4.81
CA PRO A 155 -21.18 -15.97 4.14
C PRO A 155 -19.83 -15.30 3.84
N PRO A 156 -18.71 -16.05 3.88
CA PRO A 156 -17.42 -15.53 3.46
C PRO A 156 -17.36 -15.35 1.94
N LEU A 157 -16.44 -14.51 1.47
CA LEU A 157 -16.26 -14.25 0.05
C LEU A 157 -15.78 -15.49 -0.70
N VAL A 158 -16.49 -15.81 -1.77
CA VAL A 158 -16.11 -16.90 -2.68
C VAL A 158 -15.05 -16.40 -3.65
N LYS A 159 -14.08 -17.26 -3.97
CA LYS A 159 -13.09 -16.99 -5.00
C LYS A 159 -13.53 -17.56 -6.34
N GLU A 160 -13.60 -16.73 -7.36
CA GLU A 160 -13.79 -17.12 -8.75
C GLU A 160 -12.59 -16.70 -9.58
N LYS A 161 -11.97 -17.66 -10.30
CA LYS A 161 -10.81 -17.40 -11.17
C LYS A 161 -9.67 -16.63 -10.48
N GLY A 162 -9.49 -16.84 -9.18
CA GLY A 162 -8.45 -16.19 -8.38
C GLY A 162 -8.86 -14.87 -7.70
N LYS A 163 -10.03 -14.30 -8.04
CA LYS A 163 -10.54 -13.07 -7.43
C LYS A 163 -11.66 -13.34 -6.44
N LYS A 164 -11.74 -12.54 -5.36
CA LYS A 164 -12.83 -12.60 -4.38
C LYS A 164 -14.05 -11.87 -4.94
N VAL A 165 -15.24 -12.47 -4.78
CA VAL A 165 -16.46 -11.96 -5.41
C VAL A 165 -17.38 -11.30 -4.39
N ILE A 166 -17.76 -10.06 -4.66
CA ILE A 166 -18.77 -9.28 -3.94
C ILE A 166 -20.06 -9.29 -4.75
N GLN A 167 -21.08 -9.97 -4.24
CA GLN A 167 -22.41 -9.94 -4.84
C GLN A 167 -23.21 -8.79 -4.23
N VAL A 168 -23.50 -7.76 -5.03
CA VAL A 168 -24.27 -6.61 -4.58
C VAL A 168 -25.76 -6.92 -4.75
N SER A 169 -26.52 -6.76 -3.66
CA SER A 169 -27.98 -6.76 -3.65
C SER A 169 -28.51 -5.33 -3.55
N LYS A 170 -29.75 -5.11 -3.98
CA LYS A 170 -30.44 -3.83 -3.81
C LYS A 170 -31.30 -3.88 -2.55
N GLU A 171 -31.16 -2.90 -1.68
CA GLU A 171 -32.02 -2.67 -0.53
C GLU A 171 -32.67 -1.28 -0.66
N GLU A 172 -33.79 -1.09 0.02
CA GLU A 172 -34.57 0.15 -0.02
C GLU A 172 -34.72 0.67 1.40
N LEU A 173 -34.46 1.96 1.57
CA LEU A 173 -34.67 2.67 2.81
C LEU A 173 -36.03 3.38 2.73
N GLU A 174 -36.98 2.96 3.55
CA GLU A 174 -38.30 3.58 3.65
C GLU A 174 -38.28 4.73 4.67
N TYR A 175 -38.49 5.96 4.19
CA TYR A 175 -38.82 7.09 5.05
C TYR A 175 -40.32 7.17 5.32
N THR A 176 -40.70 7.95 6.33
CA THR A 176 -42.09 8.18 6.74
C THR A 176 -42.95 8.88 5.68
N SER A 177 -42.35 9.45 4.62
CA SER A 177 -43.01 9.96 3.41
C SER A 177 -42.82 8.99 2.23
N VAL A 178 -43.92 8.61 1.57
CA VAL A 178 -43.95 7.61 0.46
C VAL A 178 -43.15 8.06 -0.77
N GLU A 179 -42.83 9.35 -0.90
CA GLU A 179 -42.14 9.95 -2.05
C GLU A 179 -40.59 9.96 -1.91
N ASP A 180 -40.06 9.67 -0.73
CA ASP A 180 -38.63 9.67 -0.44
C ASP A 180 -38.16 8.23 -0.19
N ARG A 181 -38.06 7.43 -1.25
CA ARG A 181 -37.53 6.06 -1.18
C ARG A 181 -36.12 6.05 -1.75
N ILE A 182 -35.16 5.58 -0.96
CA ILE A 182 -33.76 5.51 -1.40
C ILE A 182 -33.39 4.06 -1.65
N GLU A 183 -33.15 3.71 -2.91
CA GLU A 183 -32.60 2.40 -3.31
C GLU A 183 -31.06 2.46 -3.29
N TYR A 184 -30.42 1.58 -2.54
CA TYR A 184 -28.97 1.50 -2.44
C TYR A 184 -28.46 0.07 -2.65
N GLY A 185 -27.21 -0.04 -3.11
CA GLY A 185 -26.51 -1.31 -3.24
C GLY A 185 -25.87 -1.70 -1.92
N VAL A 186 -25.98 -2.96 -1.55
CA VAL A 186 -25.33 -3.48 -0.34
C VAL A 186 -24.80 -4.89 -0.55
N ALA A 187 -23.65 -5.17 0.06
CA ALA A 187 -23.12 -6.50 0.22
C ALA A 187 -22.63 -6.69 1.67
N LYS A 188 -22.80 -7.88 2.22
CA LYS A 188 -22.41 -8.21 3.59
C LYS A 188 -21.60 -9.51 3.57
N THR A 189 -20.51 -9.58 4.33
CA THR A 189 -19.67 -10.78 4.41
C THR A 189 -18.98 -10.91 5.77
N SER A 190 -18.69 -12.15 6.17
CA SER A 190 -17.84 -12.47 7.32
C SER A 190 -16.34 -12.39 7.03
N SER A 191 -15.93 -12.15 5.77
CA SER A 191 -14.51 -12.00 5.44
C SER A 191 -13.94 -10.64 5.88
N ASP A 192 -12.64 -10.63 6.13
CA ASP A 192 -11.88 -9.40 6.30
C ASP A 192 -11.83 -8.58 5.01
N GLU A 193 -11.78 -7.26 5.18
CA GLU A 193 -11.48 -6.32 4.11
C GLU A 193 -10.10 -6.62 3.47
N PRO A 194 -10.02 -6.71 2.14
CA PRO A 194 -8.78 -7.00 1.45
C PRO A 194 -7.75 -5.87 1.64
N LYS A 195 -6.48 -6.24 1.79
CA LYS A 195 -5.36 -5.30 1.91
C LYS A 195 -4.48 -5.35 0.67
N GLY A 196 -3.90 -4.22 0.30
CA GLY A 196 -2.90 -4.13 -0.77
C GLY A 196 -3.23 -3.12 -1.87
N MET A 197 -2.55 -3.24 -2.99
CA MET A 197 -2.77 -2.42 -4.18
C MET A 197 -4.13 -2.74 -4.80
N ILE A 198 -4.95 -1.71 -4.96
CA ILE A 198 -6.30 -1.83 -5.52
C ILE A 198 -6.22 -2.19 -7.00
N ASN A 199 -6.80 -3.33 -7.37
CA ASN A 199 -6.90 -3.81 -8.77
C ASN A 199 -8.28 -4.44 -9.06
N ASP A 200 -9.28 -3.91 -8.38
CA ASP A 200 -10.65 -4.41 -8.41
C ASP A 200 -11.32 -4.23 -9.76
N GLU A 201 -12.27 -5.11 -10.05
CA GLU A 201 -13.08 -5.02 -11.27
C GLU A 201 -14.56 -4.94 -10.92
N PHE A 202 -15.29 -4.09 -11.63
CA PHE A 202 -16.72 -3.89 -11.46
C PHE A 202 -17.46 -4.43 -12.68
N TYR A 203 -18.58 -5.12 -12.46
CA TYR A 203 -19.40 -5.71 -13.51
C TYR A 203 -20.88 -5.46 -13.24
N TYR A 204 -21.63 -5.11 -14.29
CA TYR A 204 -23.06 -5.30 -14.29
C TYR A 204 -23.41 -6.75 -14.55
N VAL A 205 -24.37 -7.28 -13.81
CA VAL A 205 -24.84 -8.66 -13.92
C VAL A 205 -26.34 -8.66 -14.20
N THR A 206 -26.74 -9.38 -15.24
CA THR A 206 -28.13 -9.63 -15.59
C THR A 206 -28.73 -10.74 -14.72
N SER A 207 -30.05 -10.91 -14.75
CA SER A 207 -30.73 -11.96 -13.99
C SER A 207 -30.35 -13.38 -14.43
N ASP A 208 -29.86 -13.56 -15.66
CA ASP A 208 -29.31 -14.83 -16.18
C ASP A 208 -27.80 -15.00 -15.94
N GLY A 209 -27.15 -14.04 -15.26
CA GLY A 209 -25.75 -14.12 -14.83
C GLY A 209 -24.72 -13.65 -15.86
N GLU A 210 -25.16 -13.05 -16.98
CA GLU A 210 -24.26 -12.42 -17.94
C GLU A 210 -23.58 -11.19 -17.31
N ARG A 211 -22.25 -11.10 -17.43
CA ARG A 211 -21.44 -10.04 -16.84
C ARG A 211 -20.96 -9.06 -17.90
N THR A 212 -21.22 -7.77 -17.71
CA THR A 212 -20.69 -6.67 -18.54
C THR A 212 -19.75 -5.82 -17.69
N ARG A 213 -18.48 -5.70 -18.10
CA ARG A 213 -17.48 -4.93 -17.35
C ARG A 213 -17.87 -3.44 -17.31
N ILE A 214 -17.75 -2.84 -16.15
CA ILE A 214 -17.90 -1.40 -15.91
C ILE A 214 -16.53 -0.77 -16.02
N ASP A 215 -16.44 0.35 -16.73
CA ASP A 215 -15.20 1.12 -16.83
C ASP A 215 -14.89 1.82 -15.50
N ASP A 216 -13.61 1.92 -15.14
CA ASP A 216 -13.21 2.53 -13.86
C ASP A 216 -13.61 4.01 -13.78
N SER A 217 -13.76 4.70 -14.92
CA SER A 217 -14.27 6.08 -14.97
C SER A 217 -15.73 6.22 -14.55
N CYS A 218 -16.48 5.11 -14.46
CA CYS A 218 -17.85 5.04 -13.98
C CYS A 218 -17.96 4.68 -12.50
N ILE A 219 -16.83 4.55 -11.79
CA ILE A 219 -16.76 4.16 -10.39
C ILE A 219 -16.02 5.25 -9.61
N TYR A 220 -16.66 5.74 -8.55
CA TYR A 220 -16.02 6.59 -7.55
C TYR A 220 -15.82 5.78 -6.27
N ARG A 221 -14.59 5.68 -5.81
CA ARG A 221 -14.27 5.07 -4.52
C ARG A 221 -14.35 6.17 -3.47
N SER A 222 -15.38 6.15 -2.64
CA SER A 222 -15.71 7.22 -1.70
C SER A 222 -14.87 7.07 -0.42
N GLN A 223 -15.44 6.48 0.63
CA GLN A 223 -14.77 6.29 1.91
C GLN A 223 -14.80 4.82 2.35
N SER A 224 -13.86 4.50 3.23
CA SER A 224 -13.83 3.27 4.01
C SER A 224 -13.73 3.62 5.48
N GLY A 225 -14.32 2.78 6.35
CA GLY A 225 -14.35 3.02 7.78
C GLY A 225 -14.33 1.73 8.57
N SER A 226 -14.01 1.83 9.86
CA SER A 226 -14.10 0.71 10.79
C SER A 226 -14.71 1.14 12.11
N ILE A 227 -15.57 0.28 12.65
CA ILE A 227 -16.27 0.47 13.92
C ILE A 227 -15.76 -0.60 14.86
N HIS A 228 -15.07 -0.16 15.91
CA HIS A 228 -14.49 -1.05 16.91
C HIS A 228 -15.39 -1.14 18.14
N PHE A 229 -15.64 -2.37 18.60
CA PHE A 229 -16.32 -2.63 19.88
C PHE A 229 -15.30 -3.11 20.89
N ASP A 230 -15.49 -2.72 22.14
CA ASP A 230 -14.65 -3.19 23.24
C ASP A 230 -14.78 -4.72 23.37
N GLY A 231 -13.72 -5.45 23.00
CA GLY A 231 -13.64 -6.91 23.07
C GLY A 231 -14.16 -7.70 21.85
N LYS A 232 -14.53 -7.07 20.72
CA LYS A 232 -14.83 -7.78 19.44
C LYS A 232 -13.98 -7.24 18.28
N GLU A 233 -13.79 -8.05 17.24
CA GLU A 233 -13.20 -7.56 15.98
C GLU A 233 -14.07 -6.45 15.40
N GLY A 234 -13.41 -5.39 14.95
CA GLY A 234 -14.08 -4.22 14.39
C GLY A 234 -14.78 -4.57 13.08
N GLN A 235 -16.01 -4.09 12.90
CA GLN A 235 -16.70 -4.17 11.62
C GLN A 235 -16.14 -3.08 10.70
N SER A 236 -15.66 -3.44 9.52
CA SER A 236 -15.25 -2.44 8.52
C SER A 236 -16.25 -2.37 7.37
N TYR A 237 -16.21 -1.24 6.66
CA TYR A 237 -17.02 -1.02 5.49
C TYR A 237 -16.27 -0.18 4.46
N GLU A 238 -16.68 -0.30 3.22
CA GLU A 238 -16.27 0.58 2.12
C GLU A 238 -17.48 1.02 1.31
N VAL A 239 -17.33 2.16 0.63
CA VAL A 239 -18.38 2.78 -0.14
C VAL A 239 -17.89 3.13 -1.53
N HIS A 240 -18.68 2.74 -2.53
CA HIS A 240 -18.45 3.05 -3.93
C HIS A 240 -19.68 3.73 -4.51
N HIS A 241 -19.51 4.72 -5.37
CA HIS A 241 -20.59 5.23 -6.21
C HIS A 241 -20.45 4.68 -7.63
N VAL A 242 -21.58 4.35 -8.24
CA VAL A 242 -21.63 3.76 -9.57
C VAL A 242 -22.60 4.55 -10.44
N THR A 243 -22.19 4.85 -11.68
CA THR A 243 -23.03 5.54 -12.67
C THR A 243 -22.93 4.88 -14.04
N ASN A 244 -23.95 5.04 -14.89
CA ASN A 244 -23.85 4.78 -16.33
C ASN A 244 -23.96 6.06 -17.16
N THR A 245 -24.44 7.14 -16.56
CA THR A 245 -24.79 8.37 -17.28
C THR A 245 -23.66 9.39 -17.27
N ASN A 246 -22.86 9.43 -16.20
CA ASN A 246 -21.86 10.47 -15.98
C ASN A 246 -20.43 9.94 -15.82
N CYS A 247 -20.08 8.87 -16.54
CA CYS A 247 -18.73 8.31 -16.50
C CYS A 247 -17.68 9.33 -16.99
N GLY A 248 -16.55 9.38 -16.30
CA GLY A 248 -15.41 10.22 -16.67
C GLY A 248 -14.51 10.50 -15.47
N ASP A 249 -13.34 11.08 -15.75
CA ASP A 249 -12.33 11.36 -14.72
C ASP A 249 -12.91 12.16 -13.55
N GLN A 250 -13.75 13.15 -13.83
CA GLN A 250 -14.39 13.96 -12.79
C GLN A 250 -15.25 13.12 -11.86
N PHE A 251 -16.10 12.22 -12.38
CA PHE A 251 -16.89 11.32 -11.55
C PHE A 251 -15.97 10.40 -10.74
N SER A 252 -14.96 9.79 -11.37
CA SER A 252 -14.05 8.86 -10.67
C SER A 252 -13.22 9.50 -9.56
N ILE A 253 -13.06 10.83 -9.57
CA ILE A 253 -12.26 11.58 -8.58
C ILE A 253 -13.14 12.21 -7.50
N THR A 254 -14.33 12.72 -7.85
CA THR A 254 -15.16 13.50 -6.91
C THR A 254 -16.54 12.93 -6.65
N GLY A 255 -16.92 11.85 -7.34
CA GLY A 255 -18.27 11.28 -7.25
C GLY A 255 -19.36 12.21 -7.79
N ASN A 256 -20.60 11.90 -7.41
CA ASN A 256 -21.77 12.73 -7.69
C ASN A 256 -22.32 13.28 -6.36
N PRO A 257 -22.54 14.60 -6.22
CA PRO A 257 -23.09 15.17 -4.99
C PRO A 257 -24.40 14.53 -4.52
N LEU A 258 -25.28 14.13 -5.44
CA LEU A 258 -26.53 13.44 -5.09
C LEU A 258 -26.26 12.06 -4.46
N TYR A 259 -25.22 11.37 -4.91
CA TYR A 259 -24.80 10.10 -4.31
C TYR A 259 -24.08 10.33 -2.99
N SER A 260 -23.41 11.46 -2.77
CA SER A 260 -22.85 11.82 -1.47
C SER A 260 -23.94 12.04 -0.41
N ASP A 261 -25.05 12.71 -0.78
CA ASP A 261 -26.19 12.88 0.12
C ASP A 261 -26.86 11.52 0.42
N GLN A 262 -27.07 10.69 -0.62
CA GLN A 262 -27.54 9.31 -0.46
C GLN A 262 -26.62 8.49 0.46
N GLU A 263 -25.32 8.61 0.29
CA GLU A 263 -24.32 7.87 1.07
C GLU A 263 -24.46 8.19 2.56
N TYR A 264 -24.57 9.47 2.90
CA TYR A 264 -24.73 9.90 4.29
C TYR A 264 -25.95 9.23 4.95
N GLU A 265 -27.08 9.26 4.26
CA GLU A 265 -28.34 8.67 4.75
C GLU A 265 -28.27 7.14 4.88
N VAL A 266 -27.67 6.46 3.90
CA VAL A 266 -27.52 5.00 3.90
C VAL A 266 -26.59 4.56 5.03
N ILE A 267 -25.46 5.24 5.23
CA ILE A 267 -24.52 4.93 6.33
C ILE A 267 -25.20 5.18 7.67
N GLU A 268 -25.87 6.33 7.84
CA GLU A 268 -26.59 6.63 9.08
C GLU A 268 -27.61 5.53 9.41
N HIS A 269 -28.37 5.07 8.41
CA HIS A 269 -29.32 3.97 8.59
C HIS A 269 -28.67 2.63 8.94
N LEU A 270 -27.69 2.20 8.14
CA LEU A 270 -27.01 0.90 8.29
C LEU A 270 -26.25 0.78 9.62
N PHE A 271 -25.88 1.91 10.20
CA PHE A 271 -25.12 1.98 11.45
C PHE A 271 -25.89 2.67 12.59
N SER A 272 -27.19 2.95 12.41
CA SER A 272 -28.02 3.64 13.40
C SER A 272 -28.10 2.94 14.74
N ASP A 273 -28.10 1.60 14.74
CA ASP A 273 -28.14 0.80 15.97
C ASP A 273 -26.87 0.94 16.82
N PHE A 274 -25.77 1.44 16.25
CA PHE A 274 -24.54 1.72 16.97
C PHE A 274 -24.54 3.07 17.70
N TYR A 275 -25.42 4.00 17.29
CA TYR A 275 -25.56 5.33 17.92
C TYR A 275 -26.66 5.39 19.00
N LYS A 276 -27.33 4.27 19.28
CA LYS A 276 -28.40 4.19 20.30
C LYS A 276 -27.92 3.94 21.73
N TYR A 277 -26.62 3.96 21.98
CA TYR A 277 -25.99 3.80 23.30
C TYR A 277 -25.04 4.96 23.61
#